data_AF-A0A8H4SYZ5-F1
#
_entry.id   AF-A0A8H4SYZ5-F1
#
_cell.length_a   1.000
_cell.length_b   1.000
_cell.length_c   1.000
_cell.angle_alpha   90.00
_cell.angle_beta   90.00
_cell.angle_gamma   90.00
#
_symmetry.space_group_name_H-M   'P 1'
#
loop_
_entity.id
_entity.type
_entity.pdbx_description
1 polymer ?
#
loop_
_entity_poly.entity_id
_entity_poly.type
_entity_poly.pdbx_seq_one_letter_code
_entity_poly.pdbx_strand_id
1 'polypeptide(L)'
;MAPLPWQGITFGVELEFMTPCPNNKRLWKSLAPAAAARLNIAELLAKATNFPIACECVHDIGRTCPICDQTPERHMYGETRVLNFPSTVPNGTILRDCCFLFKPEFLVRKHKLTIQRNWPGVEFSTPIFHSGELRSGLPTMNSVLSNIRQMGLDITADNSCGMHVHVGIEGGMTLLLAQKITTLVMLLENTLLLRLVSPIRWVSDYAEPVCESSRAATGIWSMPNDTKLFEKHIPPMSAMQPGKWNKNDVDRYYGMFGTVWSAQSLQSLAGVIRKGGYHRCAFTLALRNRDGKHSEIMFKKNLENSPSTVEFRYSQMTFDHALMRNWTEVVARIVVLAQADAGKFKECVELIMQLHHEAEVDGKTAWKLLLKYVLKLEHRIPEWEAQLAKFKRGEHISHLDENLLLMSD
;
A
#
# COMPACT_ATOMS: atom_id res chain seq x y z
N MET A 1 -22.46 -15.10 8.55
CA MET A 1 -21.92 -13.81 9.05
C MET A 1 -22.53 -12.69 8.22
N ALA A 2 -22.98 -11.59 8.84
CA ALA A 2 -23.36 -10.41 8.07
C ALA A 2 -22.13 -9.87 7.32
N PRO A 3 -22.28 -9.38 6.07
CA PRO A 3 -21.16 -8.81 5.32
C PRO A 3 -20.56 -7.62 6.10
N LEU A 4 -19.23 -7.57 6.16
CA LEU A 4 -18.53 -6.47 6.82
C LEU A 4 -18.89 -5.13 6.13
N PRO A 5 -19.24 -4.08 6.88
CA PRO A 5 -19.50 -2.78 6.30
C PRO A 5 -18.18 -2.13 5.88
N TRP A 6 -17.87 -2.15 4.59
CA TRP A 6 -16.76 -1.44 3.96
C TRP A 6 -17.13 0.02 3.63
N GLN A 7 -17.83 0.71 4.54
CA GLN A 7 -18.54 1.95 4.20
C GLN A 7 -17.58 3.09 3.82
N GLY A 8 -17.86 3.73 2.67
CA GLY A 8 -17.21 4.96 2.23
C GLY A 8 -15.72 4.85 1.92
N ILE A 9 -15.14 3.65 1.81
CA ILE A 9 -13.72 3.47 1.47
C ILE A 9 -13.51 3.49 -0.05
N THR A 10 -12.39 4.08 -0.44
CA THR A 10 -11.77 3.90 -1.75
C THR A 10 -10.40 3.26 -1.58
N PHE A 11 -9.93 2.49 -2.56
CA PHE A 11 -8.61 1.90 -2.48
C PHE A 11 -8.00 1.65 -3.86
N GLY A 12 -6.69 1.50 -3.90
CA GLY A 12 -5.93 1.05 -5.06
C GLY A 12 -4.78 0.17 -4.63
N VAL A 13 -4.31 -0.69 -5.53
CA VAL A 13 -3.15 -1.57 -5.31
C VAL A 13 -2.08 -1.20 -6.31
N GLU A 14 -0.82 -1.17 -5.88
CA GLU A 14 0.35 -1.01 -6.74
C GLU A 14 1.23 -2.24 -6.60
N LEU A 15 1.67 -2.78 -7.74
CA LEU A 15 2.52 -3.96 -7.85
C LEU A 15 3.82 -3.58 -8.55
N GLU A 16 4.94 -3.86 -7.91
CA GLU A 16 6.26 -3.62 -8.47
C GLU A 16 6.86 -4.92 -9.00
N PHE A 17 7.41 -4.91 -10.21
CA PHE A 17 8.11 -6.06 -10.78
C PHE A 17 9.05 -5.62 -11.91
N MET A 18 9.72 -6.57 -12.55
CA MET A 18 10.60 -6.35 -13.69
C MET A 18 10.18 -7.20 -14.87
N THR A 19 10.31 -6.67 -16.08
CA THR A 19 10.01 -7.37 -17.34
C THR A 19 11.01 -6.94 -18.41
N PRO A 20 11.43 -7.82 -19.34
CA PRO A 20 12.39 -7.43 -20.36
C PRO A 20 11.77 -6.45 -21.37
N CYS A 21 12.65 -5.69 -22.02
CA CYS A 21 12.29 -5.04 -23.27
C CYS A 21 12.08 -6.12 -24.36
N PRO A 22 10.98 -6.08 -25.12
CA PRO A 22 10.70 -7.13 -26.10
C PRO A 22 11.72 -7.12 -27.25
N ASN A 23 12.07 -8.31 -27.75
CA ASN A 23 13.11 -8.50 -28.75
C ASN A 23 12.77 -7.87 -30.12
N ASN A 24 11.48 -7.69 -30.43
CA ASN A 24 11.01 -7.06 -31.65
C ASN A 24 11.12 -5.53 -31.64
N LYS A 25 11.39 -4.89 -30.48
CA LYS A 25 11.60 -3.44 -30.35
C LYS A 25 13.10 -3.10 -30.25
N ARG A 26 13.92 -3.62 -31.17
CA ARG A 26 15.41 -3.49 -31.15
C ARG A 26 15.89 -2.03 -31.01
N LEU A 27 15.27 -1.10 -31.73
CA LEU A 27 15.60 0.33 -31.66
C LEU A 27 15.43 0.87 -30.22
N TRP A 28 14.29 0.55 -29.60
CA TRP A 28 13.94 1.07 -28.28
C TRP A 28 14.68 0.40 -27.13
N LYS A 29 15.23 -0.79 -27.35
CA LYS A 29 16.07 -1.49 -26.38
C LYS A 29 17.30 -0.67 -25.97
N SER A 30 17.85 0.11 -26.89
CA SER A 30 19.01 0.98 -26.62
C SER A 30 18.62 2.38 -26.16
N LEU A 31 17.49 2.92 -26.64
CA LEU A 31 17.10 4.32 -26.40
C LEU A 31 16.26 4.51 -25.13
N ALA A 32 15.29 3.62 -24.89
CA ALA A 32 14.33 3.74 -23.81
C ALA A 32 13.81 2.36 -23.37
N PRO A 33 14.69 1.45 -22.90
CA PRO A 33 14.31 0.06 -22.59
C PRO A 33 13.20 -0.03 -21.55
N ALA A 34 13.19 0.87 -20.55
CA ALA A 34 12.16 0.90 -19.53
C ALA A 34 10.77 1.25 -20.10
N ALA A 35 10.69 2.24 -20.98
CA ALA A 35 9.44 2.60 -21.65
C ALA A 35 8.97 1.48 -22.59
N ALA A 36 9.90 0.82 -23.30
CA ALA A 36 9.57 -0.31 -24.17
C ALA A 36 9.03 -1.52 -23.40
N ALA A 37 9.64 -1.84 -22.26
CA ALA A 37 9.21 -2.93 -21.38
C ALA A 37 7.80 -2.67 -20.81
N ARG A 38 7.55 -1.45 -20.30
CA ARG A 38 6.23 -1.04 -19.82
C ARG A 38 5.15 -1.08 -20.90
N LEU A 39 5.44 -0.54 -22.08
CA LEU A 39 4.51 -0.56 -23.19
C LEU A 39 4.16 -2.00 -23.59
N ASN A 40 5.15 -2.89 -23.64
CA ASN A 40 4.95 -4.26 -24.06
C ASN A 40 3.95 -5.00 -23.17
N ILE A 41 4.14 -4.95 -21.85
CA ILE A 41 3.20 -5.60 -20.91
C ILE A 41 1.81 -4.95 -20.97
N ALA A 42 1.74 -3.61 -21.09
CA ALA A 42 0.47 -2.90 -21.20
C ALA A 42 -0.31 -3.28 -22.47
N GLU A 43 0.37 -3.37 -23.63
CA GLU A 43 -0.22 -3.77 -24.91
C GLU A 43 -0.72 -5.21 -24.88
N LEU A 44 0.03 -6.13 -24.27
CA LEU A 44 -0.38 -7.53 -24.14
C LEU A 44 -1.61 -7.66 -23.25
N LEU A 45 -1.64 -6.96 -22.11
CA LEU A 45 -2.79 -6.99 -21.21
C LEU A 45 -4.01 -6.31 -21.83
N ALA A 46 -3.83 -5.23 -22.58
CA ALA A 46 -4.88 -4.55 -23.32
C ALA A 46 -5.49 -5.44 -24.43
N LYS A 47 -4.70 -6.34 -25.02
CA LYS A 47 -5.20 -7.33 -26.00
C LYS A 47 -5.90 -8.51 -25.33
N ALA A 48 -5.45 -8.91 -24.15
CA ALA A 48 -6.01 -10.04 -23.40
C ALA A 48 -7.31 -9.69 -22.66
N THR A 49 -7.59 -8.40 -22.44
CA THR A 49 -8.70 -7.94 -21.61
C THR A 49 -9.43 -6.75 -22.21
N ASN A 50 -10.68 -6.53 -21.78
CA ASN A 50 -11.43 -5.31 -22.08
C ASN A 50 -11.31 -4.26 -20.97
N PHE A 51 -10.38 -4.43 -20.03
CA PHE A 51 -10.20 -3.45 -18.96
C PHE A 51 -9.60 -2.15 -19.49
N PRO A 52 -9.85 -1.02 -18.81
CA PRO A 52 -9.20 0.22 -19.16
C PRO A 52 -7.72 0.13 -18.80
N ILE A 53 -6.84 0.21 -19.80
CA ILE A 53 -5.38 0.06 -19.65
C ILE A 53 -4.72 1.35 -20.13
N ALA A 54 -3.78 1.86 -19.35
CA ALA A 54 -2.97 3.00 -19.69
C ALA A 54 -1.50 2.81 -19.30
N CYS A 55 -0.61 3.61 -19.88
CA CYS A 55 0.81 3.60 -19.58
C CYS A 55 1.35 5.04 -19.46
N GLU A 56 2.28 5.27 -18.54
CA GLU A 56 2.94 6.58 -18.38
C GLU A 56 4.24 6.66 -19.19
N CYS A 57 4.35 7.75 -19.97
CA CYS A 57 5.61 8.16 -20.58
C CYS A 57 6.35 9.12 -19.65
N VAL A 58 7.66 8.90 -19.46
CA VAL A 58 8.53 9.82 -18.71
C VAL A 58 9.77 10.09 -19.54
N HIS A 59 9.89 11.32 -20.04
CA HIS A 59 11.04 11.83 -20.78
C HIS A 59 10.99 13.36 -20.85
N ASP A 60 12.11 13.99 -21.17
CA ASP A 60 12.19 15.44 -21.35
C ASP A 60 11.27 15.94 -22.48
N ILE A 61 10.88 17.22 -22.38
CA ILE A 61 10.12 17.92 -23.42
C ILE A 61 10.88 17.85 -24.75
N GLY A 62 10.18 17.48 -25.82
CA GLY A 62 10.74 17.35 -27.17
C GLY A 62 11.42 16.02 -27.47
N ARG A 63 11.57 15.13 -26.47
CA ARG A 63 11.95 13.73 -26.73
C ARG A 63 10.72 12.87 -26.97
N THR A 64 10.89 11.79 -27.71
CA THR A 64 9.87 10.74 -27.86
C THR A 64 10.39 9.44 -27.28
N CYS A 65 9.46 8.62 -26.79
CA CYS A 65 9.73 7.27 -26.31
C CYS A 65 8.76 6.32 -27.05
N PRO A 66 8.95 4.99 -26.98
CA PRO A 66 8.09 4.05 -27.70
C PRO A 66 6.60 4.21 -27.35
N ILE A 67 6.29 4.60 -26.11
CA ILE A 67 4.92 4.85 -25.66
C ILE A 67 4.30 6.03 -26.41
N CYS A 68 5.03 7.14 -26.57
CA CYS A 68 4.55 8.30 -27.30
C CYS A 68 4.47 8.06 -28.81
N ASP A 69 5.48 7.39 -29.36
CA ASP A 69 5.58 7.10 -30.80
C ASP A 69 4.46 6.18 -31.30
N GLN A 70 4.03 5.22 -30.47
CA GLN A 70 3.06 4.18 -30.86
C GLN A 70 1.63 4.51 -30.44
N THR A 71 1.41 5.58 -29.66
CA THR A 71 0.07 5.97 -29.20
C THR A 71 -0.51 7.07 -30.11
N PRO A 72 -1.73 6.93 -30.65
CA PRO A 72 -2.39 8.01 -31.40
C PRO A 72 -2.57 9.28 -30.54
N GLU A 73 -2.49 10.47 -31.15
CA GLU A 73 -2.60 11.75 -30.45
C GLU A 73 -3.88 11.87 -29.61
N ARG A 74 -5.02 11.38 -30.15
CA ARG A 74 -6.31 11.34 -29.44
C ARG A 74 -6.33 10.46 -28.18
N HIS A 75 -5.28 9.66 -27.92
CA HIS A 75 -5.14 8.81 -26.74
C HIS A 75 -4.12 9.38 -25.74
N MET A 76 -3.63 10.60 -25.96
CA MET A 76 -2.63 11.26 -25.11
C MET A 76 -3.30 12.21 -24.12
N TYR A 77 -3.08 11.98 -22.82
CA TYR A 77 -3.59 12.82 -21.73
C TYR A 77 -2.45 13.18 -20.78
N GLY A 78 -1.77 14.29 -21.06
CA GLY A 78 -0.55 14.68 -20.33
C GLY A 78 0.55 13.65 -20.50
N GLU A 79 0.99 13.02 -19.42
CA GLU A 79 1.98 11.92 -19.41
C GLU A 79 1.34 10.53 -19.57
N THR A 80 0.01 10.44 -19.52
CA THR A 80 -0.73 9.18 -19.65
C THR A 80 -1.06 8.90 -21.11
N ARG A 81 -0.89 7.63 -21.53
CA ARG A 81 -1.28 7.10 -22.83
C ARG A 81 -2.28 5.98 -22.64
N VAL A 82 -3.47 6.11 -23.22
CA VAL A 82 -4.57 5.14 -23.04
C VAL A 82 -4.58 4.13 -24.18
N LEU A 83 -4.51 2.86 -23.83
CA LEU A 83 -4.54 1.74 -24.78
C LEU A 83 -5.98 1.24 -24.94
N ASN A 84 -6.65 1.00 -23.81
CA ASN A 84 -8.08 0.67 -23.75
C ASN A 84 -8.78 1.74 -22.93
N PHE A 85 -9.80 2.37 -23.50
CA PHE A 85 -10.57 3.41 -22.80
C PHE A 85 -11.58 2.79 -21.85
N PRO A 86 -11.85 3.44 -20.70
CA PRO A 86 -13.02 3.09 -19.90
C PRO A 86 -14.29 3.36 -20.69
N SER A 87 -15.27 2.47 -20.54
CA SER A 87 -16.60 2.61 -21.18
C SER A 87 -17.31 3.90 -20.76
N THR A 88 -17.02 4.38 -19.56
CA THR A 88 -17.56 5.62 -18.98
C THR A 88 -16.49 6.29 -18.13
N VAL A 89 -16.27 7.59 -18.32
CA VAL A 89 -15.47 8.42 -17.41
C VAL A 89 -16.44 9.36 -16.70
N PRO A 90 -16.63 9.25 -15.38
CA PRO A 90 -17.48 10.19 -14.66
C PRO A 90 -16.93 11.62 -14.80
N ASN A 91 -17.84 12.60 -14.90
CA ASN A 91 -17.44 14.00 -15.02
C ASN A 91 -16.55 14.42 -13.84
N GLY A 92 -15.40 15.04 -14.15
CA GLY A 92 -14.45 15.50 -13.15
C GLY A 92 -13.51 14.42 -12.59
N THR A 93 -13.61 13.16 -13.04
CA THR A 93 -12.62 12.13 -12.69
C THR A 93 -11.37 12.23 -13.56
N ILE A 94 -10.20 12.01 -12.96
CA ILE A 94 -8.93 11.96 -13.69
C ILE A 94 -8.86 10.61 -14.39
N LEU A 95 -8.70 10.61 -15.71
CA LEU A 95 -8.74 9.39 -16.53
C LEU A 95 -7.79 8.29 -16.04
N ARG A 96 -6.61 8.65 -15.55
CA ARG A 96 -5.63 7.70 -15.02
C ARG A 96 -6.15 6.91 -13.81
N ASP A 97 -7.03 7.51 -13.02
CA ASP A 97 -7.61 6.91 -11.82
C ASP A 97 -8.70 5.88 -12.18
N CYS A 98 -9.12 5.83 -13.44
CA CYS A 98 -10.05 4.85 -14.00
C CYS A 98 -9.35 3.71 -14.75
N CYS A 99 -8.01 3.71 -14.82
CA CYS A 99 -7.25 2.74 -15.60
C CYS A 99 -6.34 1.89 -14.73
N PHE A 100 -6.09 0.67 -15.19
CA PHE A 100 -4.88 -0.05 -14.82
C PHE A 100 -3.70 0.65 -15.49
N LEU A 101 -2.80 1.19 -14.69
CA LEU A 101 -1.78 2.12 -15.11
C LEU A 101 -0.38 1.52 -14.94
N PHE A 102 0.38 1.46 -16.02
CA PHE A 102 1.78 1.02 -15.99
C PHE A 102 2.72 2.23 -15.92
N LYS A 103 3.44 2.37 -14.81
CA LYS A 103 4.32 3.50 -14.48
C LYS A 103 5.80 3.07 -14.40
N PRO A 104 6.76 3.99 -14.60
CA PRO A 104 8.16 3.71 -14.31
C PRO A 104 8.36 3.41 -12.83
N GLU A 105 9.21 2.43 -12.52
CA GLU A 105 9.64 2.15 -11.14
C GLU A 105 11.16 1.96 -11.06
N PHE A 106 11.76 2.48 -9.99
CA PHE A 106 13.19 2.33 -9.74
C PHE A 106 13.45 1.24 -8.71
N LEU A 107 13.86 0.07 -9.21
CA LEU A 107 14.16 -1.09 -8.37
C LEU A 107 15.67 -1.33 -8.26
N VAL A 108 16.16 -1.39 -7.03
CA VAL A 108 17.61 -1.58 -6.74
C VAL A 108 18.08 -2.98 -7.11
N ARG A 109 17.18 -3.97 -7.23
CA ARG A 109 17.46 -5.39 -7.49
C ARG A 109 18.36 -6.01 -6.42
N LYS A 110 17.85 -7.00 -5.71
CA LYS A 110 18.51 -7.59 -4.55
C LYS A 110 18.92 -9.03 -4.76
N HIS A 111 18.38 -9.72 -5.79
CA HIS A 111 18.71 -11.11 -6.06
C HIS A 111 19.74 -11.27 -7.21
N LYS A 112 20.61 -12.29 -7.14
CA LYS A 112 21.66 -12.52 -8.16
C LYS A 112 21.09 -12.63 -9.58
N LEU A 113 19.95 -13.31 -9.74
CA LEU A 113 19.31 -13.55 -11.04
C LEU A 113 18.71 -12.26 -11.61
N THR A 114 18.08 -11.43 -10.78
CA THR A 114 17.50 -10.14 -11.23
C THR A 114 18.58 -9.12 -11.55
N ILE A 115 19.69 -9.13 -10.81
CA ILE A 115 20.90 -8.34 -11.13
C ILE A 115 21.46 -8.76 -12.49
N GLN A 116 21.63 -10.06 -12.74
CA GLN A 116 22.14 -10.58 -14.01
C GLN A 116 21.22 -10.24 -15.19
N ARG A 117 19.90 -10.37 -15.03
CA ARG A 117 18.92 -10.02 -16.07
C ARG A 117 18.91 -8.53 -16.40
N ASN A 118 19.13 -7.67 -15.40
CA ASN A 118 19.13 -6.22 -15.56
C ASN A 118 17.87 -5.70 -16.27
N TRP A 119 16.70 -6.27 -15.95
CA TRP A 119 15.44 -5.86 -16.55
C TRP A 119 14.91 -4.57 -15.91
N PRO A 120 14.26 -3.69 -16.67
CA PRO A 120 13.64 -2.48 -16.13
C PRO A 120 12.55 -2.79 -15.10
N GLY A 121 12.47 -1.93 -14.08
CA GLY A 121 11.36 -1.90 -13.13
C GLY A 121 10.09 -1.30 -13.72
N VAL A 122 8.96 -1.86 -13.34
CA VAL A 122 7.62 -1.46 -13.72
C VAL A 122 6.73 -1.48 -12.48
N GLU A 123 5.99 -0.40 -12.27
CA GLU A 123 4.87 -0.37 -11.33
C GLU A 123 3.57 -0.52 -12.11
N PHE A 124 2.70 -1.40 -11.66
CA PHE A 124 1.34 -1.57 -12.13
C PHE A 124 0.39 -1.09 -11.03
N SER A 125 -0.42 -0.07 -11.32
CA SER A 125 -1.42 0.45 -10.39
C SER A 125 -2.82 0.12 -10.87
N THR A 126 -3.71 -0.21 -9.94
CA THR A 126 -5.13 -0.40 -10.25
C THR A 126 -5.85 0.93 -10.45
N PRO A 127 -7.02 0.94 -11.10
CA PRO A 127 -7.96 2.04 -10.93
C PRO A 127 -8.34 2.20 -9.45
N ILE A 128 -8.94 3.34 -9.11
CA ILE A 128 -9.52 3.56 -7.79
C ILE A 128 -10.78 2.70 -7.67
N PHE A 129 -10.70 1.69 -6.82
CA PHE A 129 -11.83 0.84 -6.48
C PHE A 129 -12.64 1.41 -5.33
N HIS A 130 -13.92 1.03 -5.30
CA HIS A 130 -14.84 1.32 -4.20
C HIS A 130 -15.13 0.07 -3.38
N SER A 131 -15.79 0.26 -2.24
CA SER A 131 -16.23 -0.79 -1.31
C SER A 131 -16.88 -2.03 -1.93
N GLY A 132 -17.57 -1.88 -3.07
CA GLY A 132 -18.21 -2.99 -3.80
C GLY A 132 -17.22 -4.02 -4.34
N GLU A 133 -16.06 -3.59 -4.83
CA GLU A 133 -15.01 -4.47 -5.35
C GLU A 133 -14.44 -5.33 -4.21
N LEU A 134 -14.14 -4.71 -3.06
CA LEU A 134 -13.64 -5.42 -1.88
C LEU A 134 -14.67 -6.40 -1.32
N ARG A 135 -15.94 -5.99 -1.24
CA ARG A 135 -17.05 -6.86 -0.79
C ARG A 135 -17.21 -8.09 -1.67
N SER A 136 -16.95 -7.95 -2.97
CA SER A 136 -17.05 -9.03 -3.95
C SER A 136 -15.79 -9.90 -4.03
N GLY A 137 -14.79 -9.62 -3.19
CA GLY A 137 -13.54 -10.40 -3.14
C GLY A 137 -12.52 -10.04 -4.22
N LEU A 138 -12.54 -8.80 -4.73
CA LEU A 138 -11.63 -8.29 -5.76
C LEU A 138 -11.65 -9.06 -7.09
N PRO A 139 -12.81 -9.32 -7.71
CA PRO A 139 -12.90 -10.11 -8.96
C PRO A 139 -12.17 -9.46 -10.13
N THR A 140 -12.15 -8.13 -10.21
CA THR A 140 -11.45 -7.39 -11.27
C THR A 140 -9.96 -7.67 -11.18
N MET A 141 -9.38 -7.62 -9.97
CA MET A 141 -7.97 -7.95 -9.78
C MET A 141 -7.68 -9.43 -10.05
N ASN A 142 -8.56 -10.35 -9.66
CA ASN A 142 -8.38 -11.77 -9.98
C ASN A 142 -8.27 -12.00 -11.49
N SER A 143 -9.15 -11.36 -12.26
CA SER A 143 -9.14 -11.44 -13.71
C SER A 143 -7.84 -10.87 -14.29
N VAL A 144 -7.39 -9.71 -13.82
CA VAL A 144 -6.12 -9.12 -14.31
C VAL A 144 -4.90 -9.99 -13.98
N LEU A 145 -4.76 -10.51 -12.75
CA LEU A 145 -3.63 -11.38 -12.40
C LEU A 145 -3.64 -12.68 -13.20
N SER A 146 -4.82 -13.25 -13.44
CA SER A 146 -4.96 -14.45 -14.27
C SER A 146 -4.55 -14.18 -15.71
N ASN A 147 -4.98 -13.06 -16.29
CA ASN A 147 -4.51 -12.63 -17.61
C ASN A 147 -3.00 -12.41 -17.63
N ILE A 148 -2.43 -11.73 -16.62
CA ILE A 148 -0.98 -11.51 -16.55
C ILE A 148 -0.20 -12.83 -16.56
N ARG A 149 -0.64 -13.84 -15.81
CA ARG A 149 -0.02 -15.18 -15.77
C ARG A 149 -0.14 -15.94 -17.10
N GLN A 150 -1.24 -15.72 -17.84
CA GLN A 150 -1.54 -16.39 -19.10
C GLN A 150 -0.90 -15.74 -20.34
N MET A 151 -0.43 -14.49 -20.24
CA MET A 151 0.20 -13.78 -21.38
C MET A 151 1.53 -14.40 -21.84
N GLY A 152 2.12 -15.32 -21.07
CA GLY A 152 3.42 -15.92 -21.38
C GLY A 152 4.57 -14.89 -21.39
N LEU A 153 4.42 -13.82 -20.60
CA LEU A 153 5.44 -12.78 -20.49
C LEU A 153 6.46 -13.16 -19.42
N ASP A 154 7.73 -12.97 -19.74
CA ASP A 154 8.81 -13.02 -18.76
C ASP A 154 8.65 -11.88 -17.74
N ILE A 155 8.14 -12.22 -16.56
CA ILE A 155 8.04 -11.30 -15.42
C ILE A 155 8.89 -11.86 -14.28
N THR A 156 9.66 -11.02 -13.63
CA THR A 156 10.45 -11.39 -12.45
C THR A 156 10.25 -10.39 -11.33
N ALA A 157 10.33 -10.85 -10.09
CA ALA A 157 10.28 -10.01 -8.90
C ALA A 157 11.27 -10.54 -7.87
N ASP A 158 11.75 -9.66 -7.01
CA ASP A 158 12.63 -9.99 -5.90
C ASP A 158 12.30 -9.16 -4.66
N ASN A 159 13.17 -9.21 -3.65
CA ASN A 159 12.98 -8.56 -2.37
C ASN A 159 12.90 -7.03 -2.42
N SER A 160 13.29 -6.39 -3.53
CA SER A 160 13.06 -4.96 -3.74
C SER A 160 11.65 -4.63 -4.21
N CYS A 161 10.86 -5.63 -4.60
CA CYS A 161 9.52 -5.45 -5.14
C CYS A 161 8.45 -5.52 -4.04
N GLY A 162 7.61 -4.49 -3.97
CA GLY A 162 6.47 -4.38 -3.07
C GLY A 162 5.11 -4.58 -3.72
N MET A 163 4.14 -4.83 -2.85
CA MET A 163 2.74 -4.57 -3.14
C MET A 163 2.28 -3.46 -2.19
N HIS A 164 1.96 -2.29 -2.73
CA HIS A 164 1.44 -1.18 -1.94
C HIS A 164 -0.07 -1.14 -2.01
N VAL A 165 -0.73 -0.79 -0.91
CA VAL A 165 -2.17 -0.56 -0.89
C VAL A 165 -2.43 0.86 -0.44
N HIS A 166 -3.09 1.61 -1.30
CA HIS A 166 -3.61 2.93 -0.99
C HIS A 166 -5.04 2.78 -0.49
N VAL A 167 -5.37 3.41 0.66
CA VAL A 167 -6.73 3.44 1.19
C VAL A 167 -7.11 4.89 1.48
N GLY A 168 -8.25 5.31 0.93
CA GLY A 168 -8.88 6.60 1.14
C GLY A 168 -10.33 6.46 1.57
N ILE A 169 -11.00 7.60 1.70
CA ILE A 169 -12.45 7.67 1.91
C ILE A 169 -13.09 8.61 0.90
N GLU A 170 -14.34 8.35 0.52
CA GLU A 170 -15.07 9.12 -0.50
C GLU A 170 -15.25 10.60 -0.10
N GLY A 171 -15.33 10.90 1.20
CA GLY A 171 -15.36 12.28 1.73
C GLY A 171 -14.01 12.99 1.76
N GLY A 172 -12.92 12.32 1.38
CA GLY A 172 -11.56 12.83 1.48
C GLY A 172 -10.95 12.71 2.88
N MET A 173 -9.62 12.70 2.93
CA MET A 173 -8.86 12.53 4.18
C MET A 173 -8.92 13.79 5.04
N THR A 174 -9.16 13.62 6.33
CA THR A 174 -9.02 14.67 7.35
C THR A 174 -7.85 14.39 8.27
N LEU A 175 -7.30 15.42 8.92
CA LEU A 175 -6.24 15.23 9.92
C LEU A 175 -6.66 14.28 11.03
N LEU A 176 -7.87 14.44 11.59
CA LEU A 176 -8.36 13.60 12.68
C LEU A 176 -8.44 12.13 12.26
N LEU A 177 -8.94 11.84 11.05
CA LEU A 177 -8.98 10.48 10.54
C LEU A 177 -7.56 9.93 10.36
N ALA A 178 -6.64 10.71 9.78
CA ALA A 178 -5.26 10.29 9.58
C ALA A 178 -4.51 10.02 10.90
N GLN A 179 -4.75 10.82 11.95
CA GLN A 179 -4.22 10.59 13.30
C GLN A 179 -4.72 9.27 13.86
N LYS A 180 -6.04 9.01 13.76
CA LYS A 180 -6.66 7.77 14.23
C LYS A 180 -6.13 6.54 13.48
N ILE A 181 -6.01 6.61 12.15
CA ILE A 181 -5.40 5.54 11.35
C ILE A 181 -3.96 5.29 11.81
N THR A 182 -3.16 6.36 11.95
CA THR A 182 -1.76 6.26 12.37
C THR A 182 -1.63 5.60 13.74
N THR A 183 -2.48 5.96 14.72
CA THR A 183 -2.52 5.33 16.03
C THR A 183 -2.80 3.82 15.93
N LEU A 184 -3.81 3.42 15.15
CA LEU A 184 -4.11 1.99 14.95
C LEU A 184 -2.96 1.25 14.26
N VAL A 185 -2.33 1.87 13.26
CA VAL A 185 -1.16 1.29 12.59
C VAL A 185 -0.05 1.05 13.59
N MET A 186 0.29 2.05 14.41
CA MET A 186 1.33 1.89 15.42
C MET A 186 1.04 0.69 16.32
N LEU A 187 -0.14 0.65 16.93
CA LEU A 187 -0.58 -0.43 17.83
C LEU A 187 -0.57 -1.82 17.19
N LEU A 188 -0.78 -1.92 15.88
CA LEU A 188 -0.88 -3.18 15.14
C LEU A 188 0.41 -3.56 14.42
N GLU A 189 1.41 -2.67 14.34
CA GLU A 189 2.53 -2.81 13.41
C GLU A 189 3.36 -4.07 13.68
N ASN A 190 3.90 -4.20 14.88
CA ASN A 190 4.83 -5.28 15.24
C ASN A 190 4.14 -6.64 15.44
N THR A 191 2.87 -6.62 15.83
CA THR A 191 2.14 -7.81 16.30
C THR A 191 1.19 -8.37 15.26
N LEU A 192 0.76 -7.56 14.29
CA LEU A 192 -0.15 -7.96 13.21
C LEU A 192 0.44 -7.66 11.83
N LEU A 193 0.74 -6.39 11.50
CA LEU A 193 1.10 -6.00 10.13
C LEU A 193 2.39 -6.66 9.66
N LEU A 194 3.48 -6.51 10.42
CA LEU A 194 4.75 -7.17 10.12
C LEU A 194 4.61 -8.69 10.22
N ARG A 195 3.80 -9.20 11.16
CA ARG A 195 3.60 -10.63 11.34
C ARG A 195 3.02 -11.32 10.10
N LEU A 196 2.15 -10.63 9.35
CA LEU A 196 1.43 -11.17 8.20
C LEU A 196 2.19 -11.04 6.86
N VAL A 197 3.31 -10.31 6.83
CA VAL A 197 4.13 -10.16 5.61
C VAL A 197 5.40 -11.03 5.67
N SER A 198 6.07 -11.16 4.53
CA SER A 198 7.31 -11.91 4.42
C SER A 198 8.38 -11.38 5.40
N PRO A 199 9.12 -12.26 6.11
CA PRO A 199 10.19 -11.84 7.02
C PRO A 199 11.27 -10.96 6.38
N ILE A 200 11.47 -11.08 5.07
CA ILE A 200 12.40 -10.24 4.31
C ILE A 200 12.00 -8.75 4.37
N ARG A 201 10.71 -8.46 4.51
CA ARG A 201 10.20 -7.09 4.62
C ARG A 201 10.51 -6.45 5.98
N TRP A 202 10.76 -7.24 7.03
CA TRP A 202 11.05 -6.72 8.38
C TRP A 202 12.36 -5.95 8.45
N VAL A 203 13.30 -6.27 7.56
CA VAL A 203 14.64 -5.67 7.49
C VAL A 203 14.85 -4.85 6.22
N SER A 204 13.77 -4.56 5.49
CA SER A 204 13.85 -3.84 4.22
C SER A 204 13.82 -2.33 4.45
N ASP A 205 14.79 -1.61 3.87
CA ASP A 205 14.80 -0.14 3.84
C ASP A 205 13.55 0.46 3.17
N TYR A 206 12.84 -0.33 2.37
CA TYR A 206 11.62 0.09 1.67
C TYR A 206 10.35 -0.11 2.51
N ALA A 207 10.45 -0.84 3.62
CA ALA A 207 9.34 -1.21 4.51
C ALA A 207 9.73 -1.04 5.98
N GLU A 208 10.51 -0.01 6.31
CA GLU A 208 10.89 0.27 7.69
C GLU A 208 9.67 0.62 8.56
N PRO A 209 9.51 0.00 9.74
CA PRO A 209 8.37 0.25 10.62
C PRO A 209 8.28 1.70 11.07
N VAL A 210 7.07 2.26 11.12
CA VAL A 210 6.80 3.60 11.63
C VAL A 210 7.15 3.70 13.12
N CYS A 211 6.85 2.66 13.90
CA CYS A 211 7.14 2.59 15.33
C CYS A 211 8.64 2.53 15.66
N GLU A 212 9.50 2.37 14.65
CA GLU A 212 10.94 2.24 14.86
C GLU A 212 11.72 3.36 14.17
N SER A 213 11.37 3.69 12.93
CA SER A 213 12.18 4.56 12.08
C SER A 213 11.57 5.94 11.87
N SER A 214 10.31 6.18 12.22
CA SER A 214 9.68 7.50 12.01
C SER A 214 10.23 8.57 12.93
N ARG A 215 9.98 9.84 12.60
CA ARG A 215 10.26 10.97 13.49
C ARG A 215 9.49 10.87 14.81
N ALA A 216 8.28 10.33 14.83
CA ALA A 216 7.55 10.05 16.08
C ALA A 216 8.32 9.07 16.98
N ALA A 217 8.95 8.05 16.39
CA ALA A 217 9.66 6.99 17.13
C ALA A 217 11.09 7.37 17.58
N THR A 218 11.74 8.30 16.85
CA THR A 218 13.18 8.62 17.02
C THR A 218 13.46 10.06 17.45
N GLY A 219 12.51 10.97 17.26
CA GLY A 219 12.64 12.39 17.59
C GLY A 219 12.27 12.71 19.04
N ILE A 220 12.36 14.00 19.38
CA ILE A 220 11.88 14.52 20.66
C ILE A 220 10.35 14.46 20.65
N TRP A 221 9.78 13.83 21.67
CA TRP A 221 8.33 13.71 21.78
C TRP A 221 7.69 15.06 22.03
N SER A 222 6.57 15.26 21.36
CA SER A 222 5.75 16.46 21.51
C SER A 222 4.49 16.12 22.30
N MET A 223 4.02 17.09 23.09
CA MET A 223 2.69 17.00 23.69
C MET A 223 1.62 17.15 22.60
N PRO A 224 0.46 16.49 22.74
CA PRO A 224 -0.69 16.73 21.86
C PRO A 224 -1.02 18.22 21.81
N ASN A 225 -1.45 18.73 20.64
CA ASN A 225 -1.88 20.13 20.55
C ASN A 225 -3.19 20.39 21.29
N ASP A 226 -4.09 19.41 21.25
CA ASP A 226 -5.38 19.45 21.93
C ASP A 226 -5.49 18.23 22.85
N THR A 227 -5.14 18.44 24.12
CA THR A 227 -5.17 17.40 25.15
C THR A 227 -6.57 16.82 25.34
N LYS A 228 -7.63 17.65 25.25
CA LYS A 228 -9.01 17.17 25.43
C LYS A 228 -9.42 16.27 24.28
N LEU A 229 -9.07 16.64 23.04
CA LEU A 229 -9.33 15.81 21.87
C LEU A 229 -8.55 14.50 21.93
N PHE A 230 -7.29 14.56 22.37
CA PHE A 230 -6.44 13.38 22.57
C PHE A 230 -7.04 12.41 23.59
N GLU A 231 -7.38 12.88 24.79
CA GLU A 231 -7.97 12.07 25.87
C GLU A 231 -9.34 11.47 25.51
N LYS A 232 -10.07 12.11 24.58
CA LYS A 232 -11.33 11.59 24.04
C LYS A 232 -11.14 10.35 23.17
N HIS A 233 -9.96 10.17 22.56
CA HIS A 233 -9.69 9.10 21.60
C HIS A 233 -8.65 8.10 22.07
N ILE A 234 -7.73 8.52 22.93
CA ILE A 234 -6.60 7.73 23.41
C ILE A 234 -6.83 7.39 24.89
N PRO A 235 -6.76 6.11 25.27
CA PRO A 235 -6.80 5.69 26.68
C PRO A 235 -5.65 6.31 27.46
N PRO A 236 -5.80 6.53 28.77
CA PRO A 236 -4.70 7.02 29.58
C PRO A 236 -3.53 6.05 29.54
N MET A 237 -2.31 6.56 29.72
CA MET A 237 -1.09 5.75 29.73
C MET A 237 -1.13 4.60 30.75
N SER A 238 -1.84 4.77 31.87
CA SER A 238 -2.05 3.72 32.87
C SER A 238 -2.82 2.50 32.37
N ALA A 239 -3.52 2.60 31.24
CA ALA A 239 -4.15 1.47 30.55
C ALA A 239 -3.15 0.63 29.73
N MET A 240 -1.93 1.13 29.51
CA MET A 240 -0.89 0.41 28.78
C MET A 240 -0.03 -0.41 29.73
N GLN A 241 0.26 -1.65 29.33
CA GLN A 241 1.17 -2.54 30.03
C GLN A 241 2.47 -2.72 29.22
N PRO A 242 3.63 -2.84 29.88
CA PRO A 242 4.87 -3.22 29.21
C PRO A 242 4.73 -4.58 28.50
N GLY A 243 5.28 -4.70 27.30
CA GLY A 243 5.34 -5.97 26.57
C GLY A 243 6.23 -5.87 25.33
N LYS A 244 6.43 -6.98 24.61
CA LYS A 244 7.29 -6.98 23.41
C LYS A 244 6.79 -6.02 22.33
N TRP A 245 5.47 -5.85 22.23
CA TRP A 245 4.83 -4.99 21.24
C TRP A 245 5.20 -3.51 21.38
N ASN A 246 5.48 -3.03 22.61
CA ASN A 246 5.94 -1.68 22.92
C ASN A 246 7.39 -1.62 23.42
N LYS A 247 8.18 -2.69 23.19
CA LYS A 247 9.57 -2.82 23.64
C LYS A 247 9.75 -2.64 25.16
N ASN A 248 8.71 -2.95 25.94
CA ASN A 248 8.64 -2.72 27.39
C ASN A 248 8.82 -1.24 27.80
N ASP A 249 8.60 -0.30 26.88
CA ASP A 249 8.79 1.13 27.10
C ASP A 249 7.46 1.88 26.83
N VAL A 250 6.61 1.87 27.86
CA VAL A 250 5.26 2.46 27.79
C VAL A 250 5.32 3.96 27.57
N ASP A 251 6.22 4.66 28.26
CA ASP A 251 6.35 6.12 28.18
C ASP A 251 6.74 6.55 26.77
N ARG A 252 7.73 5.89 26.18
CA ARG A 252 8.12 6.14 24.79
C ARG A 252 6.99 5.90 23.82
N TYR A 253 6.33 4.76 23.96
CA TYR A 253 5.28 4.38 23.02
C TYR A 253 4.07 5.32 23.11
N TYR A 254 3.71 5.74 24.33
CA TYR A 254 2.67 6.74 24.55
C TYR A 254 3.07 8.13 24.04
N GLY A 255 4.35 8.52 24.21
CA GLY A 255 4.92 9.75 23.66
C GLY A 255 4.86 9.82 22.12
N MET A 256 4.92 8.67 21.43
CA MET A 256 4.69 8.60 19.99
C MET A 256 3.26 8.98 19.63
N PHE A 257 2.26 8.54 20.39
CA PHE A 257 0.88 8.99 20.20
C PHE A 257 0.76 10.49 20.42
N GLY A 258 1.38 11.03 21.47
CA GLY A 258 1.44 12.48 21.69
C GLY A 258 1.98 13.24 20.47
N THR A 259 3.05 12.73 19.87
CA THR A 259 3.68 13.33 18.69
C THR A 259 2.83 13.22 17.42
N VAL A 260 2.09 12.12 17.22
CA VAL A 260 1.11 12.01 16.12
C VAL A 260 -0.02 13.02 16.30
N TRP A 261 -0.51 13.16 17.53
CA TRP A 261 -1.63 14.03 17.87
C TRP A 261 -1.21 15.51 18.07
N SER A 262 0.10 15.81 17.99
CA SER A 262 0.64 17.16 17.89
C SER A 262 0.76 17.66 16.44
N ALA A 263 0.40 16.85 15.44
CA ALA A 263 0.27 17.34 14.08
C ALA A 263 -0.89 18.35 13.97
N GLN A 264 -0.70 19.41 13.18
CA GLN A 264 -1.69 20.49 12.93
C GLN A 264 -2.28 20.46 11.52
N SER A 265 -1.76 19.56 10.67
CA SER A 265 -2.14 19.40 9.27
C SER A 265 -1.72 18.04 8.76
N LEU A 266 -2.35 17.57 7.67
CA LEU A 266 -1.95 16.34 6.98
C LEU A 266 -0.47 16.36 6.55
N GLN A 267 0.08 17.51 6.14
CA GLN A 267 1.50 17.66 5.84
C GLN A 267 2.38 17.43 7.06
N SER A 268 2.05 18.08 8.18
CA SER A 268 2.84 17.91 9.41
C SER A 268 2.79 16.46 9.89
N LEU A 269 1.63 15.80 9.81
CA LEU A 269 1.50 14.39 10.15
C LEU A 269 2.31 13.51 9.20
N ALA A 270 2.28 13.78 7.89
CA ALA A 270 3.08 13.07 6.90
C ALA A 270 4.59 13.19 7.19
N GLY A 271 5.04 14.34 7.70
CA GLY A 271 6.42 14.52 8.17
C GLY A 271 6.72 13.78 9.48
N VAL A 272 5.76 13.69 10.40
CA VAL A 272 5.92 12.97 11.68
C VAL A 272 6.10 11.46 11.47
N ILE A 273 5.39 10.86 10.53
CA ILE A 273 5.41 9.41 10.28
C ILE A 273 6.53 8.96 9.33
N ARG A 274 7.41 9.88 8.89
CA ARG A 274 8.52 9.60 7.96
C ARG A 274 9.86 9.48 8.70
N LYS A 275 10.78 8.70 8.14
CA LYS A 275 12.17 8.57 8.62
C LYS A 275 12.96 9.85 8.37
N GLY A 276 13.53 10.41 9.44
CA GLY A 276 14.07 11.79 9.45
C GLY A 276 13.02 12.87 9.11
N GLY A 277 11.75 12.47 8.97
CA GLY A 277 10.66 13.20 8.35
C GLY A 277 10.77 13.52 6.86
N TYR A 278 11.63 12.80 6.13
CA TYR A 278 11.76 12.92 4.67
C TYR A 278 11.44 11.61 3.94
N HIS A 279 12.00 10.50 4.40
CA HIS A 279 11.87 9.20 3.73
C HIS A 279 10.62 8.46 4.19
N ARG A 280 9.92 7.79 3.26
CA ARG A 280 8.71 7.02 3.55
C ARG A 280 9.07 5.81 4.42
N CYS A 281 8.33 5.60 5.50
CA CYS A 281 8.29 4.33 6.22
C CYS A 281 7.33 3.35 5.51
N ALA A 282 7.13 2.17 6.10
CA ALA A 282 6.17 1.16 5.64
C ALA A 282 4.72 1.65 5.64
N PHE A 283 4.41 2.68 6.42
CA PHE A 283 3.15 3.40 6.36
C PHE A 283 3.42 4.90 6.14
N THR A 284 2.67 5.50 5.22
CA THR A 284 2.80 6.93 4.93
C THR A 284 1.47 7.56 4.48
N LEU A 285 1.47 8.89 4.36
CA LEU A 285 0.38 9.65 3.76
C LEU A 285 0.77 10.03 2.33
N ALA A 286 0.00 9.54 1.36
CA ALA A 286 0.10 9.94 -0.03
C ALA A 286 -0.79 11.18 -0.26
N LEU A 287 -0.16 12.35 -0.07
CA LEU A 287 -0.82 13.65 -0.12
C LEU A 287 -1.20 14.03 -1.56
N ARG A 288 -2.46 14.42 -1.75
CA ARG A 288 -3.01 14.89 -3.02
C ARG A 288 -3.77 16.20 -2.80
N ASN A 289 -3.72 17.12 -3.76
CA ASN A 289 -4.60 18.29 -3.77
C ASN A 289 -6.02 17.90 -4.22
N ARG A 290 -6.95 18.85 -4.23
CA ARG A 290 -8.35 18.61 -4.66
C ARG A 290 -8.49 18.14 -6.10
N ASP A 291 -7.52 18.45 -6.95
CA ASP A 291 -7.45 17.97 -8.34
C ASP A 291 -6.75 16.61 -8.46
N GLY A 292 -6.54 15.88 -7.34
CA GLY A 292 -5.88 14.56 -7.30
C GLY A 292 -4.39 14.56 -7.63
N LYS A 293 -3.77 15.73 -7.85
CA LYS A 293 -2.34 15.87 -8.11
C LYS A 293 -1.55 15.71 -6.82
N HIS A 294 -0.39 15.06 -6.90
CA HIS A 294 0.49 14.89 -5.75
C HIS A 294 0.90 16.25 -5.16
N SER A 295 0.84 16.35 -3.84
CA SER A 295 1.30 17.52 -3.11
C SER A 295 2.54 17.15 -2.32
N GLU A 296 3.62 17.91 -2.51
CA GLU A 296 4.82 17.75 -1.67
C GLU A 296 4.56 18.27 -0.26
N ILE A 297 5.30 17.71 0.70
CA ILE A 297 5.18 18.03 2.13
C ILE A 297 5.65 19.46 2.42
N MET A 298 6.56 19.98 1.60
CA MET A 298 7.18 21.30 1.78
C MET A 298 6.20 22.46 1.52
N PHE A 299 5.12 22.24 0.76
CA PHE A 299 4.16 23.28 0.44
C PHE A 299 2.99 23.28 1.44
N LYS A 300 2.89 24.36 2.23
CA LYS A 300 1.75 24.60 3.12
C LYS A 300 0.47 24.82 2.29
N LYS A 301 -0.35 23.78 2.17
CA LYS A 301 -1.68 23.83 1.53
C LYS A 301 -2.70 23.25 2.49
N ASN A 302 -3.91 23.77 2.53
CA ASN A 302 -4.97 23.06 3.24
C ASN A 302 -5.37 21.83 2.42
N LEU A 303 -5.08 20.63 2.94
CA LEU A 303 -5.41 19.35 2.31
C LEU A 303 -6.58 18.63 3.00
N GLU A 304 -7.29 19.29 3.92
CA GLU A 304 -8.50 18.73 4.52
C GLU A 304 -9.54 18.38 3.46
N ASN A 305 -10.12 17.19 3.59
CA ASN A 305 -11.08 16.59 2.65
C ASN A 305 -10.53 16.44 1.22
N SER A 306 -9.20 16.39 1.07
CA SER A 306 -8.58 16.06 -0.21
C SER A 306 -8.65 14.55 -0.50
N PRO A 307 -8.49 14.11 -1.76
CA PRO A 307 -8.37 12.69 -2.11
C PRO A 307 -7.04 12.06 -1.67
N SER A 308 -6.37 12.63 -0.65
CA SER A 308 -5.19 12.03 -0.05
C SER A 308 -5.54 10.64 0.51
N THR A 309 -4.57 9.73 0.47
CA THR A 309 -4.73 8.35 0.96
C THR A 309 -3.66 8.03 1.98
N VAL A 310 -3.91 7.00 2.79
CA VAL A 310 -2.84 6.30 3.49
C VAL A 310 -2.28 5.22 2.57
N GLU A 311 -0.97 5.02 2.60
CA GLU A 311 -0.23 4.06 1.77
C GLU A 311 0.44 3.03 2.68
N PHE A 312 0.10 1.76 2.49
CA PHE A 312 0.66 0.61 3.20
C PHE A 312 1.65 -0.12 2.31
N ARG A 313 2.94 -0.03 2.66
CA ARG A 313 4.10 -0.55 1.92
C ARG A 313 4.75 -1.75 2.61
N TYR A 314 4.04 -2.45 3.49
CA TYR A 314 4.61 -3.59 4.22
C TYR A 314 4.78 -4.83 3.34
N SER A 315 3.78 -5.13 2.51
CA SER A 315 3.73 -6.39 1.78
C SER A 315 4.79 -6.47 0.69
N GLN A 316 5.40 -7.64 0.58
CA GLN A 316 6.13 -8.02 -0.62
C GLN A 316 5.19 -8.14 -1.82
N MET A 317 5.77 -8.03 -3.02
CA MET A 317 5.08 -8.31 -4.28
C MET A 317 4.43 -9.71 -4.27
N THR A 318 3.31 -9.86 -4.98
CA THR A 318 2.62 -11.15 -5.15
C THR A 318 1.79 -11.17 -6.43
N PHE A 319 1.68 -12.34 -7.05
CA PHE A 319 0.67 -12.63 -8.08
C PHE A 319 -0.46 -13.54 -7.56
N ASP A 320 -0.42 -13.92 -6.27
CA ASP A 320 -1.46 -14.68 -5.59
C ASP A 320 -2.61 -13.74 -5.19
N HIS A 321 -3.75 -13.92 -5.85
CA HIS A 321 -4.97 -13.14 -5.61
C HIS A 321 -5.48 -13.25 -4.17
N ALA A 322 -5.39 -14.43 -3.55
CA ALA A 322 -5.87 -14.63 -2.20
C ALA A 322 -5.03 -13.84 -1.19
N LEU A 323 -3.70 -13.88 -1.34
CA LEU A 323 -2.80 -13.07 -0.51
C LEU A 323 -3.07 -11.57 -0.69
N MET A 324 -3.18 -11.11 -1.94
CA MET A 324 -3.47 -9.70 -2.24
C MET A 324 -4.77 -9.25 -1.57
N ARG A 325 -5.87 -9.99 -1.80
CA ARG A 325 -7.18 -9.69 -1.19
C ARG A 325 -7.10 -9.65 0.32
N ASN A 326 -6.51 -10.66 0.95
CA ASN A 326 -6.47 -10.76 2.40
C ASN A 326 -5.67 -9.59 3.00
N TRP A 327 -4.58 -9.19 2.36
CA TRP A 327 -3.82 -8.01 2.77
C TRP A 327 -4.62 -6.71 2.61
N THR A 328 -5.27 -6.51 1.46
CA THR A 328 -6.13 -5.35 1.21
C THR A 328 -7.27 -5.25 2.22
N GLU A 329 -7.90 -6.38 2.58
CA GLU A 329 -8.94 -6.42 3.63
C GLU A 329 -8.38 -5.98 4.99
N VAL A 330 -7.20 -6.48 5.40
CA VAL A 330 -6.56 -6.11 6.67
C VAL A 330 -6.35 -4.60 6.76
N VAL A 331 -5.72 -3.99 5.76
CA VAL A 331 -5.40 -2.56 5.79
C VAL A 331 -6.64 -1.67 5.60
N ALA A 332 -7.62 -2.11 4.81
CA ALA A 332 -8.90 -1.42 4.69
C ALA A 332 -9.68 -1.43 6.01
N ARG A 333 -9.66 -2.54 6.77
CA ARG A 333 -10.33 -2.60 8.09
C ARG A 333 -9.74 -1.61 9.08
N ILE A 334 -8.43 -1.36 9.05
CA ILE A 334 -7.80 -0.34 9.89
C ILE A 334 -8.42 1.05 9.61
N VAL A 335 -8.59 1.39 8.33
CA VAL A 335 -9.23 2.67 7.94
C VAL A 335 -10.70 2.72 8.36
N VAL A 336 -11.45 1.61 8.19
CA VAL A 336 -12.85 1.54 8.64
C VAL A 336 -12.98 1.74 10.15
N LEU A 337 -12.11 1.12 10.96
CA LEU A 337 -12.12 1.30 12.42
C LEU A 337 -11.80 2.74 12.82
N ALA A 338 -10.89 3.41 12.11
CA ALA A 338 -10.57 4.80 12.35
C ALA A 338 -11.72 5.79 12.04
N GLN A 339 -12.74 5.38 11.28
CA GLN A 339 -13.94 6.20 11.02
C GLN A 339 -14.95 6.20 12.19
N ALA A 340 -14.80 5.32 13.19
CA ALA A 340 -15.72 5.24 14.32
C ALA A 340 -15.80 6.58 15.10
N ASP A 341 -16.90 6.83 15.81
CA ASP A 341 -16.95 7.96 16.74
C ASP A 341 -15.87 7.83 17.84
N ALA A 342 -15.63 8.92 18.58
CA ALA A 342 -14.52 8.97 19.53
C ALA A 342 -14.59 7.87 20.61
N GLY A 343 -15.79 7.56 21.12
CA GLY A 343 -15.98 6.55 22.16
C GLY A 343 -15.64 5.16 21.64
N LYS A 344 -16.24 4.77 20.51
CA LYS A 344 -15.96 3.47 19.88
C LYS A 344 -14.52 3.32 19.41
N PHE A 345 -13.92 4.41 18.95
CA PHE A 345 -12.50 4.40 18.60
C PHE A 345 -11.62 4.16 19.84
N LYS A 346 -11.90 4.84 20.95
CA LYS A 346 -11.17 4.66 22.21
C LYS A 346 -11.32 3.23 22.73
N GLU A 347 -12.53 2.69 22.75
CA GLU A 347 -12.79 1.27 23.10
C GLU A 347 -11.99 0.30 22.19
N CYS A 348 -11.88 0.60 20.90
CA CYS A 348 -11.08 -0.19 19.98
C CYS A 348 -9.58 -0.15 20.35
N VAL A 349 -9.06 1.02 20.73
CA VAL A 349 -7.67 1.16 21.18
C VAL A 349 -7.43 0.39 22.48
N GLU A 350 -8.35 0.48 23.45
CA GLU A 350 -8.30 -0.28 24.71
C GLU A 350 -8.29 -1.78 24.46
N LEU A 351 -9.17 -2.26 23.58
CA LEU A 351 -9.23 -3.66 23.21
C LEU A 351 -7.91 -4.16 22.58
N ILE A 352 -7.27 -3.37 21.71
CA ILE A 352 -5.98 -3.75 21.13
C ILE A 352 -4.91 -3.87 22.22
N MET A 353 -4.84 -2.91 23.14
CA MET A 353 -3.88 -2.91 24.26
C MET A 353 -4.10 -4.12 25.18
N GLN A 354 -5.36 -4.42 25.51
CA GLN A 354 -5.75 -5.59 26.31
C GLN A 354 -5.30 -6.89 25.64
N LEU A 355 -5.61 -7.08 24.35
CA LEU A 355 -5.27 -8.30 23.63
C LEU A 355 -3.75 -8.51 23.50
N HIS A 356 -2.97 -7.44 23.43
CA HIS A 356 -1.50 -7.54 23.51
C HIS A 356 -1.04 -8.04 24.87
N HIS A 357 -1.61 -7.50 25.94
CA HIS A 357 -1.27 -7.91 27.30
C HIS A 357 -1.61 -9.38 27.55
N GLU A 358 -2.83 -9.80 27.20
CA GLU A 358 -3.28 -11.19 27.33
C GLU A 358 -2.37 -12.15 26.56
N ALA A 359 -1.99 -11.79 25.32
CA ALA A 359 -1.11 -12.62 24.51
C ALA A 359 0.30 -12.75 25.11
N GLU A 360 0.85 -11.67 25.69
CA GLU A 360 2.16 -11.72 26.35
C GLU A 360 2.12 -12.60 27.61
N VAL A 361 1.08 -12.46 28.45
CA VAL A 361 0.88 -13.29 29.65
C VAL A 361 0.78 -14.77 29.29
N ASP A 362 0.09 -15.09 28.21
CA ASP A 362 -0.07 -16.46 27.70
C ASP A 362 1.16 -17.00 26.95
N GLY A 363 2.20 -16.17 26.71
CA GLY A 363 3.35 -16.53 25.88
C GLY A 363 3.00 -16.79 24.40
N LYS A 364 1.90 -16.21 23.90
CA LYS A 364 1.37 -16.39 22.54
C LYS A 364 1.50 -15.12 21.71
N THR A 365 1.25 -15.22 20.41
CA THR A 365 1.19 -14.06 19.51
C THR A 365 -0.24 -13.53 19.38
N ALA A 366 -0.43 -12.22 19.49
CA ALA A 366 -1.76 -11.59 19.47
C ALA A 366 -2.46 -11.60 18.09
N TRP A 367 -1.76 -11.85 16.97
CA TRP A 367 -2.29 -11.61 15.61
C TRP A 367 -3.64 -12.29 15.31
N LYS A 368 -3.88 -13.52 15.79
CA LYS A 368 -5.17 -14.20 15.59
C LYS A 368 -6.30 -13.51 16.36
N LEU A 369 -6.03 -13.10 17.60
CA LEU A 369 -6.99 -12.38 18.44
C LEU A 369 -7.31 -11.01 17.83
N LEU A 370 -6.29 -10.31 17.32
CA LEU A 370 -6.45 -9.03 16.64
C LEU A 370 -7.27 -9.17 15.35
N LEU A 371 -7.00 -10.18 14.51
CA LEU A 371 -7.82 -10.46 13.33
C LEU A 371 -9.28 -10.75 13.72
N LYS A 372 -9.49 -11.61 14.72
CA LYS A 372 -10.82 -12.07 15.12
C LYS A 372 -11.64 -10.96 15.79
N TYR A 373 -11.10 -10.36 16.85
CA TYR A 373 -11.87 -9.50 17.73
C TYR A 373 -11.80 -8.02 17.33
N VAL A 374 -10.71 -7.56 16.72
CA VAL A 374 -10.55 -6.15 16.32
C VAL A 374 -10.95 -5.96 14.86
N LEU A 375 -10.25 -6.63 13.91
CA LEU A 375 -10.53 -6.44 12.49
C LEU A 375 -11.81 -7.15 12.00
N LYS A 376 -12.31 -8.13 12.77
CA LYS A 376 -13.45 -9.00 12.41
C LYS A 376 -13.20 -9.82 11.14
N LEU A 377 -11.96 -10.26 10.94
CA LEU A 377 -11.47 -11.06 9.82
C LEU A 377 -11.11 -12.49 10.23
N GLU A 378 -11.84 -13.08 11.19
CA GLU A 378 -11.56 -14.45 11.67
C GLU A 378 -11.61 -15.50 10.54
N HIS A 379 -12.48 -15.29 9.57
CA HIS A 379 -12.65 -16.16 8.41
C HIS A 379 -11.40 -16.23 7.51
N ARG A 380 -10.47 -15.26 7.64
CA ARG A 380 -9.19 -15.24 6.90
C ARG A 380 -8.04 -15.91 7.63
N ILE A 381 -8.23 -16.31 8.89
CA ILE A 381 -7.15 -16.93 9.69
C ILE A 381 -6.55 -18.17 9.00
N PRO A 382 -7.33 -19.12 8.47
CA PRO A 382 -6.76 -20.30 7.80
C PRO A 382 -5.88 -19.95 6.59
N GLU A 383 -6.29 -18.96 5.80
CA GLU A 383 -5.53 -18.50 4.63
C GLU A 383 -4.21 -17.83 5.06
N TRP A 384 -4.25 -17.03 6.13
CA TRP A 384 -3.03 -16.46 6.71
C TRP A 384 -2.10 -17.53 7.28
N GLU A 385 -2.61 -18.56 7.95
CA GLU A 385 -1.77 -19.67 8.43
C GLU A 385 -1.07 -20.39 7.27
N ALA A 386 -1.80 -20.66 6.19
CA ALA A 386 -1.23 -21.24 4.97
C ALA A 386 -0.13 -20.35 4.38
N GLN A 387 -0.36 -19.04 4.30
CA GLN A 387 0.64 -18.09 3.82
C GLN A 387 1.88 -18.03 4.72
N LEU A 388 1.70 -17.98 6.03
CA LEU A 388 2.82 -17.96 6.98
C LEU A 388 3.63 -19.26 6.91
N ALA A 389 2.99 -20.39 6.60
CA ALA A 389 3.68 -21.64 6.33
C ALA A 389 4.49 -21.59 5.02
N LYS A 390 4.01 -20.92 3.97
CA LYS A 390 4.78 -20.66 2.74
C LYS A 390 6.06 -19.88 3.03
N PHE A 391 5.97 -18.78 3.81
CA PHE A 391 7.15 -18.00 4.19
C PHE A 391 8.19 -18.81 4.97
N LYS A 392 7.74 -19.70 5.86
CA LYS A 392 8.64 -20.61 6.60
C LYS A 392 9.41 -21.57 5.70
N ARG A 393 8.85 -21.91 4.52
CA ARG A 393 9.51 -22.75 3.50
C ARG A 393 10.37 -21.95 2.53
N GLY A 394 10.50 -20.63 2.71
CA GLY A 394 11.26 -19.76 1.81
C GLY A 394 10.50 -19.26 0.59
N GLU A 395 9.21 -19.58 0.45
CA GLU A 395 8.36 -19.03 -0.62
C GLU A 395 7.87 -17.63 -0.21
N HIS A 396 8.66 -16.61 -0.55
CA HIS A 396 8.39 -15.23 -0.15
C HIS A 396 7.54 -14.45 -1.14
N ILE A 397 7.68 -14.71 -2.45
CA ILE A 397 6.85 -14.14 -3.51
C ILE A 397 6.17 -15.31 -4.22
N SER A 398 4.84 -15.40 -4.12
CA SER A 398 4.09 -16.52 -4.68
C SER A 398 3.98 -16.42 -6.20
N HIS A 399 3.87 -17.60 -6.84
CA HIS A 399 3.83 -17.82 -8.30
C HIS A 399 5.13 -17.53 -9.05
N LEU A 400 6.27 -17.47 -8.38
CA LEU A 400 7.57 -17.49 -9.06
C LEU A 400 8.19 -18.89 -9.03
N ASP A 401 8.87 -19.26 -10.11
CA ASP A 401 9.69 -20.47 -10.19
C ASP A 401 11.03 -20.30 -9.44
N GLU A 402 11.87 -21.34 -9.48
CA GLU A 402 13.23 -21.32 -8.89
C GLU A 402 14.17 -20.30 -9.54
N ASN A 403 13.85 -19.85 -10.76
CA ASN A 403 14.55 -18.80 -11.48
C ASN A 403 13.95 -17.41 -11.22
N LEU A 404 12.99 -17.28 -10.30
CA LEU A 404 12.22 -16.06 -10.02
C LEU A 404 11.42 -15.54 -11.21
N LEU A 405 11.03 -16.41 -12.15
CA LEU A 405 10.14 -16.08 -13.25
C LEU A 405 8.69 -16.41 -12.89
N LEU A 406 7.76 -15.57 -13.31
CA LEU A 406 6.34 -15.80 -13.14
C LEU A 406 5.93 -17.11 -13.82
N MET A 407 5.33 -18.01 -13.05
CA MET A 407 4.77 -19.25 -13.57
C MET A 407 3.45 -18.95 -14.27
N SER A 408 3.26 -19.54 -15.45
CA SER A 408 1.94 -19.64 -16.08
C SER A 408 1.08 -20.65 -15.32
N ASP A 409 -0.22 -20.37 -15.26
CA ASP A 409 -1.21 -21.26 -14.65
C ASP A 409 -1.39 -22.57 -15.40
#